data_AF-A0A540NMP9-F1
#
_entry.id   AF-A0A540NMP9-F1
#
_cell.length_a   1.000
_cell.length_b   1.000
_cell.length_c   1.000
_cell.angle_alpha   90.00
_cell.angle_beta   90.00
_cell.angle_gamma   90.00
#
_symmetry.space_group_name_H-M   'P 1'
#
loop_
_entity.id
_entity.type
_entity.pdbx_description
1 polymer ?
#
loop_
_entity_poly.entity_id
_entity_poly.type
_entity_poly.pdbx_seq_one_letter_code
_entity_poly.pdbx_strand_id
1 'polypeptide(L)'
;MNATFDKLKNAAKNVSDWISMEDCFEKLNKQLKKVMRVTKKEKVPSLYIKALVLLEGVLAEAPEKKDAKKKVTSSNAKALTMMKQKLKKNNRQYEDLISLFRENPMKSEEDSDESS
;
A
#
# COMPACT_ATOMS: atom_id res chain seq x y z
N MET A 1 10.65 -6.35 -2.04
CA MET A 1 9.48 -5.53 -1.63
C MET A 1 9.79 -4.54 -0.53
N ASN A 2 10.58 -4.89 0.50
CA ASN A 2 10.92 -4.00 1.63
C ASN A 2 11.35 -2.58 1.19
N ALA A 3 12.37 -2.46 0.33
CA ALA A 3 12.84 -1.15 -0.12
C ALA A 3 11.75 -0.28 -0.79
N THR A 4 10.79 -0.89 -1.49
CA THR A 4 9.67 -0.16 -2.10
C THR A 4 8.63 0.23 -1.05
N PHE A 5 8.38 -0.64 -0.07
CA PHE A 5 7.53 -0.34 1.08
C PHE A 5 8.10 0.80 1.94
N ASP A 6 9.42 0.84 2.17
CA ASP A 6 10.04 1.93 2.92
C ASP A 6 9.92 3.28 2.20
N LYS A 7 10.09 3.27 0.87
CA LYS A 7 9.82 4.46 0.04
C LYS A 7 8.36 4.89 0.11
N LEU A 8 7.43 3.94 0.04
CA LEU A 8 6.01 4.19 0.20
C LEU A 8 5.72 4.82 1.56
N LYS A 9 6.29 4.29 2.65
CA LYS A 9 6.12 4.81 4.00
C LYS A 9 6.66 6.23 4.15
N ASN A 10 7.79 6.54 3.54
CA ASN A 10 8.34 7.89 3.54
C ASN A 10 7.52 8.86 2.67
N ALA A 11 6.99 8.40 1.53
CA ALA A 11 6.07 9.18 0.71
C ALA A 11 4.73 9.41 1.42
N ALA A 12 4.20 8.41 2.12
CA ALA A 12 2.99 8.49 2.94
C ALA A 12 3.10 9.54 4.06
N LYS A 13 4.27 9.66 4.71
CA LYS A 13 4.53 10.75 5.66
C LYS A 13 4.44 12.13 5.01
N ASN A 14 4.87 12.22 3.75
CA ASN A 14 4.84 13.41 2.93
C ASN A 14 3.60 13.38 2.01
N VAL A 15 2.41 13.60 2.58
CA VAL A 15 1.08 13.60 1.91
C VAL A 15 0.97 14.56 0.70
N SER A 16 2.04 15.31 0.42
CA SER A 16 2.24 16.11 -0.79
C SER A 16 2.64 15.29 -2.02
N ASP A 17 3.21 14.10 -1.89
CA ASP A 17 3.81 13.35 -3.01
C ASP A 17 2.98 12.12 -3.40
N TRP A 18 1.82 12.39 -4.00
CA TRP A 18 0.89 11.36 -4.47
C TRP A 18 1.44 10.56 -5.65
N ILE A 19 2.28 11.19 -6.49
CA ILE A 19 2.92 10.55 -7.64
C ILE A 19 3.87 9.46 -7.14
N SER A 20 4.75 9.76 -6.19
CA SER A 20 5.66 8.75 -5.63
C SER A 20 4.92 7.62 -4.94
N MET A 21 3.79 7.91 -4.28
CA MET A 21 2.94 6.87 -3.68
C MET A 21 2.33 5.95 -4.74
N GLU A 22 1.79 6.51 -5.82
CA GLU A 22 1.26 5.75 -6.95
C GLU A 22 2.35 4.86 -7.58
N ASP A 23 3.51 5.43 -7.85
CA ASP A 23 4.66 4.72 -8.40
C ASP A 23 5.10 3.55 -7.51
N CYS A 24 5.17 3.77 -6.19
CA CYS A 24 5.53 2.74 -5.24
C CYS A 24 4.46 1.63 -5.19
N PHE A 25 3.18 2.00 -5.24
CA PHE A 25 2.07 1.05 -5.27
C PHE A 25 2.10 0.18 -6.54
N GLU A 26 2.36 0.75 -7.70
CA GLU A 26 2.50 -0.03 -8.94
C GLU A 26 3.72 -0.96 -8.90
N LYS A 27 4.86 -0.48 -8.36
CA LYS A 27 6.06 -1.30 -8.16
C LYS A 27 5.79 -2.45 -7.20
N LEU A 28 5.07 -2.21 -6.09
CA LEU A 28 4.67 -3.25 -5.15
C LEU A 28 3.80 -4.32 -5.83
N ASN A 29 2.80 -3.92 -6.63
CA ASN A 29 1.97 -4.84 -7.41
C ASN A 29 2.80 -5.73 -8.35
N LYS A 30 3.77 -5.15 -9.07
CA LYS A 30 4.67 -5.91 -9.96
C LYS A 30 5.56 -6.86 -9.18
N GLN A 31 6.15 -6.40 -8.08
CA GLN A 31 6.99 -7.22 -7.21
C GLN A 31 6.21 -8.34 -6.55
N LEU A 32 4.96 -8.09 -6.15
CA LEU A 32 4.05 -9.11 -5.61
C LEU A 32 3.89 -10.25 -6.61
N LYS A 33 3.47 -9.95 -7.84
CA LYS A 33 3.32 -10.96 -8.90
C LYS A 33 4.60 -11.77 -9.11
N LYS A 34 5.76 -11.09 -9.11
CA LYS A 34 7.06 -11.76 -9.23
C LYS A 34 7.34 -12.68 -8.05
N VAL A 35 7.11 -12.24 -6.82
CA VAL A 35 7.35 -13.04 -5.61
C VAL A 35 6.39 -14.22 -5.52
N MET A 36 5.10 -14.02 -5.77
CA MET A 36 4.13 -15.13 -5.85
C MET A 36 4.56 -16.19 -6.87
N ARG A 37 5.05 -15.75 -8.03
CA ARG A 37 5.55 -16.67 -9.07
C ARG A 37 6.85 -17.37 -8.68
N VAL A 38 7.84 -16.65 -8.15
CA VAL A 38 9.18 -17.18 -7.86
C VAL A 38 9.18 -18.04 -6.62
N THR A 39 8.58 -17.55 -5.54
CA THR A 39 8.55 -18.25 -4.25
C THR A 39 7.48 -19.34 -4.22
N LYS A 40 6.63 -19.45 -5.28
CA LYS A 40 5.46 -20.32 -5.34
C LYS A 40 4.59 -20.25 -4.08
N LYS A 41 4.64 -19.10 -3.38
CA LYS A 41 3.84 -18.88 -2.17
C LYS A 41 2.39 -18.77 -2.60
N GLU A 42 1.56 -19.61 -1.99
CA GLU A 42 0.12 -19.57 -2.19
C GLU A 42 -0.50 -18.33 -1.52
N LYS A 43 0.17 -17.82 -0.48
CA LYS A 43 -0.27 -16.67 0.31
C LYS A 43 0.48 -15.39 -0.07
N VAL A 44 -0.28 -14.30 -0.12
CA VAL A 44 0.22 -12.93 -0.33
C VAL A 44 1.10 -12.52 0.87
N PRO A 45 2.27 -11.89 0.66
CA PRO A 45 3.12 -11.51 1.77
C PRO A 45 2.46 -10.41 2.59
N SER A 46 2.56 -10.54 3.91
CA SER A 46 1.98 -9.64 4.91
C SER A 46 2.44 -8.20 4.74
N LEU A 47 3.67 -8.02 4.25
CA LEU A 47 4.21 -6.72 3.87
C LEU A 47 3.35 -6.01 2.80
N TYR A 48 2.81 -6.74 1.83
CA TYR A 48 1.93 -6.17 0.82
C TYR A 48 0.63 -5.70 1.45
N ILE A 49 0.03 -6.52 2.32
CA ILE A 49 -1.19 -6.17 3.07
C ILE A 49 -0.95 -4.93 3.94
N LYS A 50 0.19 -4.87 4.65
CA LYS A 50 0.63 -3.72 5.43
C LYS A 50 0.72 -2.44 4.60
N ALA A 51 1.18 -2.55 3.34
CA ALA A 51 1.21 -1.43 2.39
C ALA A 51 -0.20 -0.95 2.01
N LEU A 52 -1.16 -1.87 1.81
CA LEU A 52 -2.55 -1.52 1.50
C LEU A 52 -3.20 -0.76 2.66
N VAL A 53 -3.06 -1.29 3.88
CA VAL A 53 -3.59 -0.66 5.10
C VAL A 53 -2.99 0.73 5.31
N LEU A 54 -1.67 0.87 5.12
CA LEU A 54 -0.99 2.15 5.22
C LEU A 54 -1.56 3.18 4.23
N LEU A 55 -1.71 2.80 2.96
CA LEU A 55 -2.26 3.68 1.93
C LEU A 55 -3.70 4.10 2.22
N GLU A 56 -4.51 3.18 2.76
CA GLU A 56 -5.88 3.46 3.11
C GLU A 56 -5.98 4.51 4.24
N GLY A 57 -5.10 4.40 5.25
CA GLY A 57 -4.98 5.41 6.31
C GLY A 57 -4.54 6.77 5.77
N VAL A 58 -3.54 6.80 4.88
CA VAL A 58 -3.06 8.05 4.25
C VAL A 58 -4.17 8.73 3.44
N LEU A 59 -4.98 7.95 2.70
CA LEU A 59 -6.11 8.48 1.94
C LEU A 59 -7.25 8.98 2.84
N ALA A 60 -7.41 8.41 4.05
CA ALA A 60 -8.36 8.88 5.05
C ALA A 60 -7.91 10.21 5.68
N GLU A 61 -6.60 10.37 5.94
CA GLU A 61 -6.01 11.61 6.48
C GLU A 61 -5.85 12.73 5.42
N ALA A 62 -5.75 12.38 4.14
CA ALA A 62 -5.56 13.31 3.03
C ALA A 62 -6.58 14.47 2.96
N PRO A 63 -7.91 14.24 3.04
CA PRO A 63 -8.90 15.32 2.99
C PRO A 63 -8.88 16.26 4.21
N GLU A 64 -8.41 15.79 5.37
CA GLU A 64 -8.35 16.58 6.62
C GLU A 64 -7.19 17.58 6.64
N LYS A 65 -6.12 17.32 5.88
CA LYS A 65 -5.01 18.29 5.70
C LYS A 65 -5.43 19.42 4.78
N LYS A 66 -6.32 20.30 5.27
CA LYS A 66 -6.77 21.54 4.60
C LYS A 66 -5.59 22.44 4.19
N ASP A 67 -4.44 22.36 4.86
CA ASP A 67 -3.21 23.06 4.50
C ASP A 67 -2.48 22.50 3.27
N ALA A 68 -2.66 21.21 2.94
CA ALA A 68 -2.10 20.61 1.73
C ALA A 68 -2.82 21.09 0.45
N LYS A 69 -4.04 21.63 0.56
CA LYS A 69 -4.82 22.16 -0.56
C LYS A 69 -4.10 23.28 -1.32
N LYS A 70 -3.10 23.95 -0.72
CA LYS A 70 -2.30 24.99 -1.38
C LYS A 70 -1.10 24.46 -2.19
N LYS A 71 -0.73 23.18 -2.07
CA LYS A 71 0.42 22.55 -2.77
C LYS A 71 0.07 21.30 -3.59
N VAL A 72 -1.20 20.92 -3.68
CA VAL A 72 -1.63 19.86 -4.60
C VAL A 72 -1.63 20.44 -6.01
N THR A 73 -0.55 20.17 -6.76
CA THR A 73 -0.50 20.41 -8.20
C THR A 73 -1.55 19.54 -8.91
N SER A 74 -2.00 19.95 -10.09
CA SER A 74 -2.96 19.18 -10.91
C SER A 74 -2.56 17.71 -11.07
N SER A 75 -1.26 17.45 -11.20
CA SER A 75 -0.69 16.10 -11.29
C SER A 75 -0.92 15.27 -10.02
N ASN A 76 -0.72 15.87 -8.84
CA ASN A 76 -0.95 15.22 -7.56
C ASN A 76 -2.45 14.93 -7.31
N ALA A 77 -3.34 15.83 -7.72
CA ALA A 77 -4.80 15.60 -7.61
C ALA A 77 -5.24 14.40 -8.48
N LYS A 78 -4.67 14.27 -9.68
CA LYS A 78 -4.92 13.13 -10.57
C LYS A 78 -4.38 11.84 -9.96
N ALA A 79 -3.14 11.83 -9.48
CA ALA A 79 -2.52 10.68 -8.83
C ALA A 79 -3.32 10.22 -7.61
N LEU A 80 -3.77 11.15 -6.75
CA LEU A 80 -4.64 10.87 -5.61
C LEU A 80 -5.95 10.17 -6.03
N THR A 81 -6.61 10.70 -7.07
CA THR A 81 -7.87 10.14 -7.57
C THR A 81 -7.65 8.73 -8.13
N MET A 82 -6.59 8.53 -8.93
CA MET A 82 -6.23 7.23 -9.48
C MET A 82 -5.86 6.24 -8.38
N MET A 83 -5.05 6.65 -7.40
CA MET A 83 -4.68 5.85 -6.23
C MET A 83 -5.91 5.39 -5.47
N LYS A 84 -6.85 6.31 -5.17
CA LYS A 84 -8.09 5.95 -4.44
C LYS A 84 -8.91 4.92 -5.21
N GLN A 85 -9.02 5.05 -6.53
CA GLN A 85 -9.74 4.07 -7.37
C GLN A 85 -9.01 2.73 -7.46
N LYS A 86 -7.71 2.73 -7.76
CA LYS A 86 -6.87 1.54 -7.89
C LYS A 86 -6.82 0.79 -6.56
N LEU A 87 -6.56 1.49 -5.45
CA LEU A 87 -6.51 0.92 -4.12
C LEU A 87 -7.86 0.31 -3.74
N LYS A 88 -8.99 1.00 -3.96
CA LYS A 88 -10.32 0.44 -3.67
C LYS A 88 -10.60 -0.85 -4.44
N LYS A 89 -10.24 -0.91 -5.73
CA LYS A 89 -10.38 -2.13 -6.54
C LYS A 89 -9.48 -3.26 -6.06
N ASN A 90 -8.24 -2.92 -5.71
CA ASN A 90 -7.25 -3.87 -5.22
C ASN A 90 -7.63 -4.42 -3.83
N ASN A 91 -8.02 -3.54 -2.90
CA ASN A 91 -8.40 -3.92 -1.53
C ASN A 91 -9.59 -4.89 -1.52
N ARG A 92 -10.54 -4.80 -2.47
CA ARG A 92 -11.62 -5.80 -2.60
C ARG A 92 -11.12 -7.23 -2.74
N GLN A 93 -9.96 -7.45 -3.36
CA GLN A 93 -9.38 -8.79 -3.52
C GLN A 93 -8.65 -9.27 -2.26
N TYR A 94 -8.37 -8.35 -1.33
CA TYR A 94 -7.58 -8.60 -0.13
C TYR A 94 -8.35 -8.17 1.13
N GLU A 95 -9.66 -7.99 1.06
CA GLU A 95 -10.48 -7.46 2.17
C GLU A 95 -10.39 -8.37 3.39
N ASP A 96 -10.44 -9.68 3.19
CA ASP A 96 -10.27 -10.68 4.25
C ASP A 96 -8.88 -10.59 4.89
N LEU A 97 -7.82 -10.51 4.07
CA LEU A 97 -6.43 -10.41 4.54
C LEU A 97 -6.16 -9.09 5.27
N ILE A 98 -6.73 -7.98 4.78
CA ILE A 98 -6.66 -6.67 5.41
C ILE A 98 -7.37 -6.71 6.77
N SER A 99 -8.56 -7.31 6.83
CA SER A 99 -9.33 -7.43 8.07
C SER A 99 -8.59 -8.29 9.09
N LEU A 100 -8.10 -9.46 8.66
CA LEU A 100 -7.28 -10.34 9.49
C LEU A 100 -6.01 -9.64 10.01
N PHE A 101 -5.34 -8.86 9.15
CA PHE A 101 -4.16 -8.09 9.54
C PHE A 101 -4.50 -6.97 10.54
N ARG A 102 -5.67 -6.33 10.41
CA ARG A 102 -6.13 -5.29 11.35
C ARG A 102 -6.54 -5.88 12.70
N GLU A 103 -7.18 -7.04 12.70
CA GLU A 103 -7.57 -7.75 13.92
C GLU A 103 -6.38 -8.41 14.61
N ASN A 104 -5.42 -8.94 13.84
CA ASN A 104 -4.29 -9.67 14.37
C ASN A 104 -3.00 -9.44 13.54
N PRO A 105 -2.34 -8.27 13.72
CA PRO A 105 -1.15 -7.92 12.94
C PRO A 105 0.04 -8.85 13.21
N MET A 106 0.07 -9.56 14.35
CA MET A 106 1.18 -10.42 14.79
C MET A 106 1.20 -11.77 14.06
N LYS A 107 0.02 -12.39 13.89
CA LYS A 107 -0.13 -13.72 13.24
C LYS A 107 0.19 -13.69 11.74
N SER A 108 0.10 -12.52 11.13
CA SER A 108 0.43 -12.34 9.72
C SER A 108 1.94 -12.37 9.48
N GLU A 109 2.79 -11.97 10.43
CA GLU A 109 4.25 -12.00 10.24
C GLU A 109 4.83 -13.42 10.38
N GLU A 110 4.21 -14.30 11.18
CA GLU A 110 4.64 -15.70 11.40
C GLU A 110 4.55 -16.59 10.14
N ASP A 111 3.57 -16.37 9.26
CA ASP A 111 3.39 -17.17 8.02
C ASP A 111 4.46 -16.86 6.93
N SER A 112 5.33 -15.86 7.14
CA SER A 112 6.42 -15.54 6.21
C SER A 112 7.77 -16.14 6.56
N ASP A 113 7.94 -16.71 7.76
CA ASP A 113 9.23 -17.20 8.28
C ASP A 113 9.35 -18.73 8.37
N GLU A 114 8.33 -19.51 7.98
CA GLU A 114 8.47 -20.97 7.89
C GLU A 114 9.03 -21.39 6.51
N SER A 115 10.32 -21.16 6.30
CA SER A 115 11.12 -21.96 5.36
C SER A 115 12.54 -22.03 5.90
N SER A 116 12.77 -23.14 6.59
CA SER A 116 14.06 -23.70 6.94
C SER A 116 14.96 -23.97 5.74
#